data_AF-A0A0M2R0K8-F1
#
_entry.id   AF-A0A0M2R0K8-F1
#
_cell.length_a   1.000
_cell.length_b   1.000
_cell.length_c   1.000
_cell.angle_alpha   90.00
_cell.angle_beta   90.00
_cell.angle_gamma   90.00
#
_symmetry.space_group_name_H-M   'P 1'
#
loop_
_entity.id
_entity.type
_entity.pdbx_description
1 polymer ?
#
loop_
_entity_poly.entity_id
_entity_poly.type
_entity_poly.pdbx_seq_one_letter_code
_entity_poly.pdbx_strand_id
1 'polypeptide(L)'
;MTEIQLTPTPYKVFAALVDAPGHEISYTELKNKSGMADISSFPRHIQELVAKGLIQCLGNHRSRYVVLKANPADVVEVERYSRKTSQHSKPLSEAVKKRKCLSCQKTFKSEWVGMRICGDCKLTPAWQGADNPYTPECDTEETNVSGLSTGILI
;
A
#
# COMPACT_ATOMS: atom_id res chain seq x y z
N MET A 1 -30.00 -9.16 -21.65
CA MET A 1 -28.67 -8.59 -21.92
C MET A 1 -27.97 -8.42 -20.58
N THR A 2 -26.78 -8.98 -20.42
CA THR A 2 -26.02 -8.88 -19.16
C THR A 2 -25.18 -7.60 -19.21
N GLU A 3 -25.56 -6.60 -18.42
CA GLU A 3 -24.80 -5.35 -18.30
C GLU A 3 -23.45 -5.60 -17.63
N ILE A 4 -22.38 -5.11 -18.26
CA ILE A 4 -21.01 -5.24 -17.76
C ILE A 4 -20.65 -3.99 -16.99
N GLN A 5 -20.47 -4.15 -15.69
CA GLN A 5 -20.13 -3.06 -14.78
C GLN A 5 -18.62 -2.82 -14.75
N LEU A 6 -18.19 -1.57 -14.93
CA LEU A 6 -16.80 -1.13 -14.81
C LEU A 6 -16.65 -0.07 -13.73
N THR A 7 -15.53 -0.13 -13.00
CA THR A 7 -15.15 0.96 -12.10
C THR A 7 -14.64 2.17 -12.90
N PRO A 8 -14.59 3.39 -12.33
CA PRO A 8 -14.34 4.61 -13.11
C PRO A 8 -13.02 4.60 -13.87
N THR A 9 -11.97 4.02 -13.27
CA THR A 9 -10.64 3.99 -13.86
C THR A 9 -10.56 3.06 -15.09
N PRO A 10 -10.98 1.77 -15.03
CA PRO A 10 -11.18 0.95 -16.22
C PRO A 10 -12.15 1.54 -17.25
N TYR A 11 -13.23 2.18 -16.80
CA TYR A 11 -14.21 2.79 -17.70
C TYR A 11 -13.59 3.90 -18.56
N LYS A 12 -12.71 4.74 -18.00
CA LYS A 12 -11.96 5.73 -18.78
C LYS A 12 -11.08 5.11 -19.87
N VAL A 13 -10.45 3.97 -19.59
CA VAL A 13 -9.66 3.24 -20.59
C VAL A 13 -10.58 2.70 -21.69
N PHE A 14 -11.73 2.16 -21.31
CA PHE A 14 -12.74 1.67 -22.24
C PHE A 14 -13.30 2.80 -23.12
N ALA A 15 -13.69 3.94 -22.54
CA ALA A 15 -14.19 5.10 -23.26
C ALA A 15 -13.16 5.63 -24.27
N ALA A 16 -11.89 5.73 -23.88
CA ALA A 16 -10.82 6.14 -24.78
C ALA A 16 -10.60 5.19 -25.97
N LEU A 17 -10.94 3.90 -25.82
CA LEU A 17 -10.92 2.93 -26.91
C LEU A 17 -12.16 3.04 -27.80
N VAL A 18 -13.33 3.32 -27.22
CA VAL A 18 -14.59 3.52 -27.97
C VAL A 18 -14.50 4.78 -28.85
N ASP A 19 -13.86 5.84 -28.37
CA ASP A 19 -13.64 7.08 -29.11
C ASP A 19 -12.56 6.96 -30.21
N ALA A 20 -11.82 5.85 -30.26
CA ALA A 20 -10.75 5.66 -31.23
C ALA A 20 -11.30 5.29 -32.62
N PRO A 21 -10.70 5.80 -33.71
CA PRO A 21 -11.14 5.49 -35.06
C PRO A 21 -10.99 3.98 -35.33
N GLY A 22 -12.09 3.32 -35.69
CA GLY A 22 -12.10 1.87 -35.94
C GLY A 22 -12.12 1.00 -34.68
N HIS A 23 -12.22 1.59 -33.48
CA HIS A 23 -12.14 0.87 -32.20
C HIS A 23 -10.85 0.06 -31.99
N GLU A 24 -9.78 0.51 -32.65
CA GLU A 24 -8.44 -0.06 -32.56
C GLU A 24 -7.43 1.03 -32.26
N ILE A 25 -6.49 0.74 -31.36
CA ILE A 25 -5.50 1.74 -30.93
C ILE A 25 -4.24 1.05 -30.39
N SER A 26 -3.09 1.71 -30.55
CA SER A 26 -1.84 1.22 -29.98
C SER A 26 -1.87 1.26 -28.45
N TYR A 27 -1.17 0.32 -27.80
CA TYR A 27 -1.12 0.23 -26.34
C TYR A 27 -0.61 1.53 -25.68
N THR A 28 0.42 2.15 -26.28
CA THR A 28 1.00 3.41 -25.80
C THR A 28 0.05 4.58 -25.97
N GLU A 29 -0.64 4.66 -27.10
CA GLU A 29 -1.58 5.75 -27.36
C GLU A 29 -2.84 5.63 -26.49
N LEU A 30 -3.34 4.42 -26.26
CA LEU A 30 -4.44 4.17 -25.33
C LEU A 30 -4.09 4.58 -23.90
N LYS A 31 -2.86 4.27 -23.46
CA LYS A 31 -2.35 4.69 -22.15
C LYS A 31 -2.35 6.21 -22.00
N ASN A 32 -1.97 6.93 -23.07
CA ASN A 32 -1.94 8.38 -23.08
C ASN A 32 -3.35 8.98 -23.11
N LYS A 33 -4.22 8.50 -24.02
CA LYS A 33 -5.61 9.00 -24.16
C LYS A 33 -6.48 8.75 -22.94
N SER A 34 -6.26 7.64 -22.24
CA SER A 34 -6.96 7.33 -20.98
C SER A 34 -6.48 8.16 -19.78
N GLY A 35 -5.52 9.06 -19.96
CA GLY A 35 -4.93 9.87 -18.88
C GLY A 35 -4.05 9.06 -17.93
N MET A 36 -3.51 7.92 -18.38
CA MET A 36 -2.73 6.98 -17.58
C MET A 36 -1.25 6.91 -17.97
N ALA A 37 -0.71 7.91 -18.68
CA ALA A 37 0.67 7.93 -19.17
C ALA A 37 1.71 7.53 -18.10
N ASP A 38 1.59 8.08 -16.89
CA ASP A 38 2.51 7.85 -15.78
C ASP A 38 2.01 6.84 -14.75
N ILE A 39 0.80 6.32 -14.94
CA ILE A 39 0.15 5.43 -13.96
C ILE A 39 0.60 3.98 -14.17
N SER A 40 1.19 3.40 -13.13
CA SER A 40 1.66 2.01 -13.12
C SER A 40 0.53 0.97 -13.09
N SER A 41 -0.70 1.36 -12.72
CA SER A 41 -1.86 0.48 -12.69
C SER A 41 -2.52 0.24 -14.05
N PHE A 42 -2.08 0.91 -15.13
CA PHE A 42 -2.66 0.74 -16.47
C PHE A 42 -2.74 -0.72 -16.94
N PRO A 43 -1.66 -1.55 -16.84
CA PRO A 43 -1.73 -2.95 -17.24
C PRO A 43 -2.79 -3.75 -16.49
N ARG A 44 -3.05 -3.42 -15.22
CA ARG A 44 -4.06 -4.07 -14.39
C ARG A 44 -5.48 -3.75 -14.90
N HIS A 45 -5.72 -2.52 -15.33
CA HIS A 45 -7.00 -2.14 -15.93
C HIS A 45 -7.22 -2.82 -17.29
N ILE A 46 -6.17 -2.96 -18.10
CA ILE A 46 -6.23 -3.72 -19.35
C ILE A 46 -6.57 -5.20 -19.07
N GLN A 47 -5.92 -5.83 -18.10
CA GLN A 47 -6.22 -7.20 -17.71
C GLN A 47 -7.67 -7.37 -17.24
N GLU A 48 -8.20 -6.42 -16.47
CA GLU A 48 -9.61 -6.41 -16.05
C GLU A 48 -10.57 -6.36 -17.25
N LEU A 49 -10.30 -5.50 -18.24
CA LEU A 49 -11.11 -5.38 -19.46
C LEU A 49 -11.03 -6.65 -20.33
N VAL A 50 -9.85 -7.26 -20.45
CA VAL A 50 -9.68 -8.54 -21.16
C VAL A 50 -10.42 -9.67 -20.45
N ALA A 51 -10.32 -9.75 -19.12
CA ALA A 51 -11.02 -10.77 -18.33
C ALA A 51 -12.55 -10.66 -18.43
N LYS A 52 -13.07 -9.44 -18.60
CA LYS A 52 -14.49 -9.18 -18.86
C LYS A 52 -14.89 -9.40 -20.33
N GLY A 53 -13.95 -9.76 -21.21
CA GLY A 53 -14.21 -10.00 -22.63
C GLY A 53 -14.50 -8.75 -23.45
N LEU A 54 -14.25 -7.56 -22.90
CA LEU A 54 -14.56 -6.28 -23.55
C LEU A 54 -13.58 -5.93 -24.66
N ILE A 55 -12.31 -6.29 -24.45
CA ILE A 55 -11.20 -5.95 -25.33
C ILE A 55 -10.33 -7.18 -25.61
N GLN A 56 -9.56 -7.10 -26.69
CA GLN A 56 -8.52 -8.05 -27.02
C GLN A 56 -7.20 -7.32 -27.27
N CYS A 57 -6.12 -7.82 -26.69
CA CYS A 57 -4.77 -7.34 -26.96
C CYS A 57 -4.11 -8.24 -28.00
N LEU A 58 -3.55 -7.65 -29.05
CA LEU A 58 -2.90 -8.34 -30.16
C LEU A 58 -1.49 -7.79 -30.40
N GLY A 59 -0.69 -8.56 -31.14
CA GLY A 59 0.66 -8.18 -31.54
C GLY A 59 1.76 -8.45 -30.49
N ASN A 60 3.00 -8.17 -30.88
CA ASN A 60 4.18 -8.37 -30.05
C ASN A 60 4.24 -7.32 -28.92
N HIS A 61 5.01 -7.60 -27.87
CA HIS A 61 5.13 -6.69 -26.72
C HIS A 61 5.49 -5.24 -27.09
N ARG A 62 6.29 -5.02 -28.15
CA ARG A 62 6.72 -3.69 -28.61
C ARG A 62 5.71 -2.98 -29.52
N SER A 63 4.86 -3.75 -30.19
CA SER A 63 3.87 -3.26 -31.15
C SER A 63 2.46 -3.75 -30.77
N ARG A 64 2.19 -3.78 -29.47
CA ARG A 64 0.92 -4.26 -28.94
C ARG A 64 -0.17 -3.23 -29.27
N TYR A 65 -1.28 -3.71 -29.78
CA TYR A 65 -2.48 -2.91 -30.01
C TYR A 65 -3.69 -3.56 -29.34
N VAL A 66 -4.71 -2.75 -29.11
CA VAL A 66 -5.92 -3.11 -28.38
C VAL A 66 -7.11 -2.89 -29.30
N VAL A 67 -7.98 -3.90 -29.38
CA VAL A 67 -9.18 -3.92 -30.21
C VAL A 67 -10.39 -4.11 -29.32
N LEU A 68 -11.47 -3.36 -29.59
CA LEU A 68 -12.76 -3.54 -28.93
C LEU A 68 -13.45 -4.81 -29.46
N LYS A 69 -13.97 -5.64 -28.55
CA LYS A 69 -14.71 -6.86 -28.90
C LYS A 69 -16.19 -6.81 -28.51
N ALA A 70 -16.51 -6.09 -27.43
CA ALA A 70 -17.88 -5.97 -26.93
C ALA A 70 -18.60 -4.75 -27.53
N ASN A 71 -19.94 -4.79 -27.50
CA ASN A 71 -20.74 -3.63 -27.85
C ASN A 71 -20.62 -2.57 -26.74
N PRO A 72 -20.39 -1.29 -27.09
CA PRO A 72 -20.28 -0.23 -26.10
C PRO A 72 -21.56 0.02 -25.30
N ALA A 73 -22.72 -0.34 -25.86
CA ALA A 73 -24.02 -0.21 -25.20
C ALA A 73 -24.22 -1.16 -23.99
N ASP A 74 -23.44 -2.24 -23.92
CA ASP A 74 -23.56 -3.24 -22.84
C ASP A 74 -22.74 -2.86 -21.59
N VAL A 75 -22.01 -1.74 -21.61
CA VAL A 75 -21.06 -1.35 -20.56
C VAL A 75 -21.57 -0.15 -19.77
N VAL A 76 -21.63 -0.32 -18.45
CA VAL A 76 -22.10 0.73 -17.52
C VAL A 76 -21.00 1.10 -16.54
N GLU A 77 -20.78 2.41 -16.37
CA GLU A 77 -19.91 2.93 -15.32
C GLU A 77 -20.60 2.81 -13.96
N VAL A 78 -19.90 2.21 -12.99
CA VAL A 78 -20.41 2.04 -11.63
C VAL A 78 -19.47 2.73 -10.64
N GLU A 79 -20.06 3.50 -9.73
CA GLU A 79 -19.31 4.11 -8.63
C GLU A 79 -18.67 3.03 -7.75
N ARG A 80 -17.39 3.22 -7.40
CA ARG A 80 -16.78 2.39 -6.37
C ARG A 80 -17.45 2.72 -5.04
N TYR A 81 -18.24 1.79 -4.52
CA TYR A 81 -18.60 1.82 -3.11
C TYR A 81 -17.33 1.95 -2.27
N SER A 82 -17.31 2.95 -1.38
CA SER A 82 -16.32 3.09 -0.33
C SER A 82 -16.16 1.73 0.34
N ARG A 83 -15.00 1.07 0.13
CA ARG A 83 -14.69 -0.13 0.89
C ARG A 83 -14.66 0.30 2.35
N LYS A 84 -15.64 -0.13 3.13
CA LYS A 84 -15.50 -0.17 4.58
C LYS A 84 -14.17 -0.87 4.83
N THR A 85 -13.24 -0.16 5.47
CA THR A 85 -11.92 -0.70 5.80
C THR A 85 -12.12 -2.08 6.38
N SER A 86 -11.42 -3.08 5.85
CA SER A 86 -11.55 -4.47 6.29
C SER A 86 -11.50 -4.50 7.81
N GLN A 87 -12.27 -5.35 8.49
CA GLN A 87 -12.24 -5.45 9.96
C GLN A 87 -10.82 -5.75 10.52
N HIS A 88 -9.88 -6.17 9.66
CA HIS A 88 -8.46 -6.35 9.94
C HIS A 88 -7.56 -5.15 9.65
N SER A 89 -8.08 -3.98 9.27
CA SER A 89 -7.26 -2.77 9.17
C SER A 89 -6.74 -2.46 10.56
N LYS A 90 -5.41 -2.33 10.69
CA LYS A 90 -4.78 -1.90 11.94
C LYS A 90 -5.52 -0.64 12.42
N PRO A 91 -6.00 -0.59 13.68
CA PRO A 91 -6.60 0.63 14.19
C PRO A 91 -5.59 1.74 13.97
N LEU A 92 -6.05 2.87 13.41
CA LEU A 92 -5.24 4.06 13.22
C LEU A 92 -4.62 4.35 14.58
N SER A 93 -3.30 4.11 14.72
CA SER A 93 -2.66 4.11 16.03
C SER A 93 -2.89 5.46 16.65
N GLU A 94 -3.69 5.53 17.71
CA GLU A 94 -3.81 6.71 18.55
C GLU A 94 -2.44 6.93 19.20
N ALA A 95 -1.59 7.63 18.46
CA ALA A 95 -0.35 8.18 18.93
C ALA A 95 -0.67 9.15 20.06
N VAL A 96 0.07 9.01 21.17
CA VAL A 96 0.01 9.89 22.34
C VAL A 96 -1.27 9.79 23.18
N LYS A 97 -1.27 8.90 24.17
CA LYS A 97 -2.36 8.79 25.17
C LYS A 97 -2.03 9.55 26.45
N LYS A 98 -3.02 10.23 27.06
CA LYS A 98 -2.86 10.82 28.40
C LYS A 98 -2.96 9.71 29.46
N ARG A 99 -1.94 9.55 30.30
CA ARG A 99 -1.86 8.53 31.36
C ARG A 99 -1.40 9.12 32.68
N LYS A 100 -1.70 8.47 33.80
CA LYS A 100 -1.12 8.81 35.10
C LYS A 100 0.23 8.10 35.28
N CYS A 101 1.22 8.82 35.79
CA CYS A 101 2.52 8.27 36.15
C CYS A 101 2.37 7.31 37.34
N LEU A 102 2.96 6.11 37.26
CA LEU A 102 2.91 5.15 38.39
C LEU A 102 3.73 5.59 39.61
N SER A 103 4.68 6.52 39.44
CA SER A 103 5.53 7.02 40.53
C SER A 103 4.91 8.25 41.21
N CYS A 104 4.62 9.32 40.46
CA CYS A 104 4.11 10.57 41.03
C CYS A 104 2.61 10.81 40.84
N GLN A 105 1.88 9.89 40.19
CA GLN A 105 0.45 9.99 39.88
C GLN A 105 0.02 11.19 39.01
N LYS A 106 0.96 12.03 38.54
CA LYS A 106 0.68 13.14 37.61
C LYS A 106 0.31 12.63 36.22
N THR A 107 -0.60 13.33 35.56
CA THR A 107 -1.02 13.01 34.19
C THR A 107 0.02 13.50 33.19
N PHE A 108 0.48 12.63 32.28
CA PHE A 108 1.44 12.94 31.22
C PHE A 108 1.06 12.29 29.89
N LYS A 109 1.67 12.75 28.80
CA LYS A 109 1.48 12.22 27.44
C LYS A 109 2.42 11.02 27.22
N SER A 110 1.86 9.85 26.93
CA SER A 110 2.59 8.61 26.67
C SER A 110 2.72 8.36 25.17
N GLU A 111 3.95 8.30 24.66
CA GLU A 111 4.24 8.10 23.24
C GLU A 111 3.95 6.67 22.77
N TRP A 112 4.16 5.67 23.64
CA TRP A 112 3.84 4.26 23.38
C TRP A 112 3.16 3.58 24.58
N VAL A 113 2.59 2.40 24.37
CA VAL A 113 1.75 1.69 25.37
C VAL A 113 2.52 1.34 26.66
N GLY A 114 3.83 1.11 26.55
CA GLY A 114 4.71 0.82 27.67
C GLY A 114 5.18 2.05 28.47
N MET A 115 4.95 3.27 27.98
CA MET A 115 5.40 4.48 28.69
C MET A 115 4.43 4.79 29.85
N ARG A 116 4.79 4.33 31.07
CA ARG A 116 3.99 4.46 32.31
C ARG A 116 4.59 5.43 33.35
N ILE A 117 5.77 5.97 33.07
CA ILE A 117 6.49 6.92 33.94
C ILE A 117 6.70 8.23 33.18
N CYS A 118 6.41 9.36 33.83
CA CYS A 118 6.62 10.68 33.22
C CYS A 118 8.11 11.02 33.11
N GLY A 119 8.45 11.98 32.25
CA GLY A 119 9.84 12.43 32.06
C GLY A 119 10.53 12.82 33.37
N ASP A 120 9.86 13.62 34.20
CA ASP A 120 10.42 14.08 35.48
C ASP A 120 10.82 12.93 36.41
N CYS A 121 9.96 11.91 36.53
CA CYS A 121 10.25 10.74 37.37
C CYS A 121 11.36 9.88 36.78
N LYS A 122 11.46 9.76 35.44
CA LYS A 122 12.55 9.03 34.78
C LYS A 122 13.93 9.66 35.00
N LEU A 123 13.99 10.97 35.26
CA LEU A 123 15.23 11.69 35.55
C LEU A 123 15.67 11.57 37.02
N THR A 124 14.85 10.99 37.89
CA THR A 124 15.24 10.83 39.30
C THR A 124 16.31 9.74 39.47
N PRO A 125 17.23 9.88 40.45
CA PRO A 125 18.29 8.90 40.69
C PRO A 125 17.77 7.48 40.94
N ALA A 126 16.60 7.35 41.56
CA ALA A 126 15.94 6.06 41.80
C ALA A 126 15.56 5.30 40.51
N TRP A 127 15.40 6.02 39.39
CA TRP A 127 15.11 5.44 38.07
C TRP A 127 16.35 5.29 37.18
N GLN A 128 17.42 6.04 37.47
CA GLN A 128 18.68 6.01 36.72
C GLN A 128 19.75 5.10 37.34
N GLY A 129 19.53 4.59 38.55
CA GLY A 129 20.43 3.66 39.21
C GLY A 129 20.50 2.29 38.52
N ALA A 130 21.64 1.60 38.68
CA ALA A 130 21.86 0.23 38.21
C ALA A 130 20.93 -0.80 38.86
N ASP A 131 20.34 -0.46 40.01
CA ASP A 131 19.44 -1.30 40.81
C ASP A 131 17.95 -1.06 40.47
N ASN A 132 17.66 -0.45 39.30
CA ASN A 132 16.29 -0.24 38.87
C ASN A 132 15.66 -1.59 38.43
N PRO A 133 14.59 -2.07 39.10
CA PRO A 133 13.97 -3.36 38.78
C PRO A 133 13.25 -3.38 37.42
N TYR A 134 13.22 -2.25 36.70
CA TYR A 134 12.60 -2.10 35.39
C TYR A 134 13.61 -1.78 34.28
N THR A 135 14.92 -1.84 34.56
CA THR A 135 15.93 -1.88 33.50
C THR A 135 15.85 -3.28 32.88
N PRO A 136 15.48 -3.42 31.60
CA PRO A 136 15.66 -4.72 30.96
C PRO A 136 17.16 -5.01 30.98
N GLU A 137 17.53 -6.13 31.60
CA GLU A 137 18.81 -6.79 31.32
C GLU A 137 18.77 -7.09 29.83
N CYS A 138 19.27 -6.16 29.03
CA CYS A 138 19.53 -6.43 27.64
C CYS A 138 20.68 -7.41 27.70
N ASP A 139 20.40 -8.69 27.43
CA ASP A 139 21.42 -9.66 27.04
C ASP A 139 22.09 -9.13 25.78
N THR A 140 22.98 -8.14 25.93
CA THR A 140 24.13 -8.00 25.05
C THR A 140 25.04 -9.16 25.39
N GLU A 141 24.62 -10.36 24.98
CA GLU A 141 25.56 -11.40 24.61
C GLU A 141 26.40 -10.77 23.51
N GLU A 142 27.56 -10.29 23.94
CA GLU A 142 28.64 -9.79 23.10
C GLU A 142 28.86 -10.84 22.03
N THR A 143 28.28 -10.62 20.85
CA THR A 143 28.52 -11.49 19.71
C THR A 143 29.95 -11.21 19.30
N ASN A 144 30.85 -11.98 19.89
CA ASN A 144 32.27 -12.01 19.59
C ASN A 144 32.40 -12.47 18.13
N VAL A 145 32.36 -11.51 17.20
CA VAL A 145 32.66 -11.72 15.79
C VAL A 145 34.16 -11.90 15.61
N SER A 146 34.69 -12.99 16.16
CA SER A 146 36.04 -13.47 15.91
C SER A 146 35.95 -14.87 15.33
N GLY A 147 35.95 -14.97 14.00
CA GLY A 147 36.07 -16.28 13.34
C GLY A 147 35.44 -16.43 11.96
N LEU A 148 35.61 -15.48 11.04
CA LEU A 148 35.59 -15.81 9.60
C LEU A 148 36.98 -15.58 9.04
N SER A 149 37.82 -16.61 9.11
CA SER A 149 39.03 -16.70 8.31
C SER A 149 38.62 -16.87 6.85
N THR A 150 38.60 -15.77 6.09
CA THR A 150 38.67 -15.83 4.63
C THR A 150 40.04 -16.39 4.26
N GLY A 151 40.05 -17.67 3.84
CA GLY A 151 41.19 -18.26 3.15
C GLY A 151 41.40 -17.51 1.83
N ILE A 152 42.42 -16.67 1.77
CA ILE A 152 42.96 -16.12 0.53
C ILE A 152 43.89 -17.20 -0.05
N LEU A 153 43.52 -17.69 -1.23
CA LEU A 153 44.42 -18.41 -2.14
C LEU A 153 45.31 -17.39 -2.84
N ILE A 154 46.60 -17.35 -2.50
CA ILE A 154 47.73 -17.12 -3.43
C ILE A 154 48.93 -17.92 -2.91
#